data_AF-A0AAW6P2C5-F1
#
_entry.id   AF-A0AAW6P2C5-F1
#
_cell.length_a   1.000
_cell.length_b   1.000
_cell.length_c   1.000
_cell.angle_alpha   90.00
_cell.angle_beta   90.00
_cell.angle_gamma   90.00
#
_symmetry.space_group_name_H-M   'P 1'
#
loop_
_entity.id
_entity.type
_entity.pdbx_description
1 polymer ?
#
loop_
_entity_poly.entity_id
_entity_poly.type
_entity_poly.pdbx_seq_one_letter_code
_entity_poly.pdbx_strand_id
1 'polypeptide(L)'
;MAFPDLLKKAPLRGAFFVLAICLGAPALAASCPAPSGAGTVRVARVVDGDTLKLADGRNVRLIGVNAPELAHGGRSTEPFAEAARQRLQALVAANDGELGLRLGRQGKDHYGRTLAHLYDRQGRNIEAQLLAEGLGYLVAVAPNTELTACQQAAEREARKAGRGLWKRPPVRDAQSLRQSGFVIVRGRVAQVQRNRGGLWLEMDGSLVLRIEPKLLKAFDKRTLEALPGRTLEARGWVIDRAARGAVKPGQARWMLPITDPAMLELLP
;
A
#
# COMPACT_ATOMS: atom_id res chain seq x y z
N MET A 1 4.91 -35.36 -77.63
CA MET A 1 5.92 -34.28 -77.76
C MET A 1 5.26 -32.97 -77.38
N ALA A 2 6.00 -32.12 -76.64
CA ALA A 2 5.79 -30.71 -76.33
C ALA A 2 4.66 -30.28 -75.34
N PHE A 3 5.11 -29.65 -74.25
CA PHE A 3 4.43 -28.74 -73.29
C PHE A 3 4.55 -27.26 -73.82
N PRO A 4 4.04 -26.18 -73.16
CA PRO A 4 2.85 -25.88 -72.33
C PRO A 4 2.20 -24.47 -72.67
N ASP A 5 1.57 -23.83 -71.66
CA ASP A 5 1.18 -22.40 -71.49
C ASP A 5 -0.24 -21.97 -71.93
N LEU A 6 -1.04 -21.16 -71.20
CA LEU A 6 -0.81 -20.26 -70.05
C LEU A 6 -2.19 -19.84 -69.44
N LEU A 7 -2.17 -19.38 -68.17
CA LEU A 7 -3.08 -18.42 -67.49
C LEU A 7 -4.27 -18.88 -66.60
N LYS A 8 -3.94 -18.93 -65.29
CA LYS A 8 -4.55 -18.21 -64.13
C LYS A 8 -6.08 -18.07 -64.04
N LYS A 9 -6.65 -18.62 -62.95
CA LYS A 9 -7.48 -17.88 -61.98
C LYS A 9 -7.22 -18.40 -60.55
N ALA A 10 -6.98 -17.49 -59.61
CA ALA A 10 -6.71 -17.78 -58.21
C ALA A 10 -7.99 -18.20 -57.45
N PRO A 11 -7.96 -19.18 -56.55
CA PRO A 11 -9.07 -19.46 -55.67
C PRO A 11 -9.09 -18.47 -54.50
N LEU A 12 -10.24 -17.83 -54.31
CA LEU A 12 -10.55 -16.94 -53.19
C LEU A 12 -10.32 -17.65 -51.86
N ARG A 13 -9.22 -17.33 -51.19
CA ARG A 13 -9.02 -17.63 -49.77
C ARG A 13 -9.99 -16.77 -48.97
N GLY A 14 -11.11 -17.36 -48.56
CA GLY A 14 -11.98 -16.82 -47.52
C GLY A 14 -11.26 -16.87 -46.18
N ALA A 15 -10.44 -15.85 -45.88
CA ALA A 15 -9.90 -15.63 -44.55
C ALA A 15 -11.00 -14.97 -43.71
N PHE A 16 -11.71 -15.78 -42.93
CA PHE A 16 -12.58 -15.31 -41.86
C PHE A 16 -11.69 -14.70 -40.75
N PHE A 17 -11.40 -13.40 -40.86
CA PHE A 17 -10.81 -12.63 -39.76
C PHE A 17 -11.90 -12.41 -38.71
N VAL A 18 -12.02 -13.33 -37.75
CA VAL A 18 -12.71 -13.04 -36.50
C VAL A 18 -11.81 -12.09 -35.72
N LEU A 19 -12.03 -10.79 -35.92
CA LEU A 19 -11.47 -9.75 -35.07
C LEU A 19 -12.14 -9.90 -33.70
N ALA A 20 -11.53 -10.72 -32.83
CA ALA A 20 -11.84 -10.76 -31.42
C ALA A 20 -11.47 -9.40 -30.84
N ILE A 21 -12.43 -8.47 -30.88
CA ILE A 21 -12.39 -7.24 -30.12
C ILE A 21 -12.45 -7.66 -28.65
N CYS A 22 -11.27 -7.89 -28.06
CA CYS A 22 -11.08 -7.88 -26.63
C CYS A 22 -11.29 -6.44 -26.17
N LEU A 23 -12.56 -6.03 -26.05
CA LEU A 23 -12.94 -4.92 -25.18
C LEU A 23 -12.55 -5.35 -23.77
N GLY A 24 -11.30 -5.07 -23.40
CA GLY A 24 -10.88 -5.12 -22.01
C GLY A 24 -11.88 -4.26 -21.25
N ALA A 25 -12.61 -4.87 -20.31
CA ALA A 25 -13.44 -4.13 -19.40
C ALA A 25 -12.59 -2.98 -18.85
N PRO A 26 -13.09 -1.73 -18.82
CA PRO A 26 -12.35 -0.66 -18.18
C PRO A 26 -12.08 -1.16 -16.77
N ALA A 27 -10.80 -1.34 -16.42
CA ALA A 27 -10.43 -1.50 -15.03
C ALA A 27 -11.09 -0.30 -14.34
N LEU A 28 -12.08 -0.55 -13.50
CA LEU A 28 -12.67 0.48 -12.65
C LEU A 28 -11.50 1.02 -11.85
N ALA A 29 -10.90 2.09 -12.36
CA ALA A 29 -9.81 2.76 -11.71
C ALA A 29 -10.35 3.09 -10.33
N ALA A 30 -9.68 2.60 -9.28
CA ALA A 30 -10.11 2.79 -7.92
C ALA A 30 -10.30 4.29 -7.69
N SER A 31 -11.55 4.75 -7.75
CA SER A 31 -11.86 6.15 -7.56
C SER A 31 -11.76 6.38 -6.07
N CYS A 32 -10.71 7.08 -5.67
CA CYS A 32 -10.64 7.70 -4.35
C CYS A 32 -11.23 9.10 -4.52
N PRO A 33 -12.54 9.28 -4.29
CA PRO A 33 -13.22 10.50 -4.67
C PRO A 33 -12.70 11.69 -3.87
N ALA A 34 -12.36 12.77 -4.57
CA ALA A 34 -12.21 14.06 -3.94
C ALA A 34 -13.56 14.49 -3.34
N PRO A 35 -13.62 14.84 -2.05
CA PRO A 35 -14.80 15.44 -1.48
C PRO A 35 -14.96 16.87 -1.98
N SER A 36 -16.20 17.31 -2.15
CA SER A 36 -16.54 18.68 -2.48
C SER A 36 -15.91 19.65 -1.47
N GLY A 37 -15.22 20.68 -1.96
CA GLY A 37 -14.65 21.74 -1.11
C GLY A 37 -13.30 21.42 -0.45
N ALA A 38 -12.50 20.48 -0.98
CA ALA A 38 -11.10 20.36 -0.57
C ALA A 38 -10.37 21.69 -0.83
N GLY A 39 -9.74 22.26 0.20
CA GLY A 39 -9.02 23.53 0.08
C GLY A 39 -7.76 23.36 -0.76
N THR A 40 -7.51 24.28 -1.69
CA THR A 40 -6.27 24.29 -2.47
C THR A 40 -5.10 24.77 -1.61
N VAL A 41 -3.95 24.10 -1.73
CA VAL A 41 -2.70 24.47 -1.08
C VAL A 41 -1.55 24.52 -2.08
N ARG A 42 -0.59 25.40 -1.82
CA ARG A 42 0.64 25.50 -2.60
C ARG A 42 1.76 24.70 -1.96
N VAL A 43 2.40 23.84 -2.76
CA VAL A 43 3.55 23.04 -2.36
C VAL A 43 4.82 23.85 -2.54
N ALA A 44 5.62 23.96 -1.49
CA ALA A 44 6.94 24.61 -1.55
C ALA A 44 8.02 23.63 -2.02
N ARG A 45 8.01 22.40 -1.51
CA ARG A 45 8.92 21.33 -1.96
C ARG A 45 8.42 19.94 -1.56
N VAL A 46 8.83 18.93 -2.31
CA VAL A 46 8.68 17.51 -1.95
C VAL A 46 9.89 17.08 -1.11
N VAL A 47 9.63 16.49 0.06
CA VAL A 47 10.66 16.03 1.00
C VAL A 47 11.12 14.63 0.64
N ASP A 48 10.19 13.69 0.55
CA ASP A 48 10.39 12.28 0.19
C ASP A 48 9.16 11.75 -0.59
N GLY A 49 9.01 10.43 -0.72
CA GLY A 49 7.94 9.82 -1.50
C GLY A 49 6.53 9.93 -0.91
N ASP A 50 6.38 10.43 0.32
CA ASP A 50 5.07 10.58 0.97
C ASP A 50 4.95 11.80 1.91
N THR A 51 5.94 12.70 1.87
CA THR A 51 5.98 13.92 2.68
C THR A 51 6.28 15.14 1.80
N LEU A 52 5.52 16.21 1.98
CA LEU A 52 5.73 17.50 1.32
C LEU A 52 5.74 18.65 2.32
N LYS A 53 6.40 19.74 1.95
CA LYS A 53 6.33 21.02 2.67
C LYS A 53 5.49 22.01 1.87
N LEU A 54 4.50 22.61 2.51
CA LEU A 54 3.64 23.63 1.94
C LEU A 54 4.28 25.03 2.05
N ALA A 55 3.81 25.96 1.21
CA ALA A 55 4.25 27.36 1.22
C ALA A 55 3.92 28.08 2.54
N ASP A 56 2.87 27.65 3.24
CA ASP A 56 2.50 28.16 4.58
C ASP A 56 3.33 27.53 5.73
N GLY A 57 4.35 26.74 5.41
CA GLY A 57 5.29 26.16 6.37
C GLY A 57 4.88 24.80 6.93
N ARG A 58 3.65 24.31 6.69
CA ARG A 58 3.22 22.98 7.15
C ARG A 58 3.99 21.87 6.45
N ASN A 59 4.40 20.85 7.21
CA ASN A 59 4.83 19.56 6.66
C ASN A 59 3.62 18.64 6.58
N VAL A 60 3.29 18.14 5.40
CA VAL A 60 2.17 17.23 5.15
C VAL A 60 2.69 15.82 4.95
N ARG A 61 2.21 14.87 5.75
CA ARG A 61 2.40 13.43 5.57
C ARG A 61 1.14 12.86 4.92
N LEU A 62 1.32 12.21 3.78
CA LEU A 62 0.25 11.59 3.02
C LEU A 62 -0.37 10.44 3.82
N ILE A 63 -1.71 10.39 3.86
CA ILE A 63 -2.45 9.34 4.56
C ILE A 63 -2.67 8.16 3.63
N GLY A 64 -2.42 6.95 4.13
CA GLY A 64 -2.71 5.72 3.39
C GLY A 64 -1.51 5.12 2.67
N VAL A 65 -0.41 5.86 2.57
CA VAL A 65 0.80 5.45 1.84
C VAL A 65 2.04 5.55 2.71
N ASN A 66 2.92 4.57 2.55
CA ASN A 66 4.28 4.59 3.05
C ASN A 66 5.24 4.38 1.89
N ALA A 67 5.97 5.41 1.51
CA ALA A 67 7.01 5.31 0.50
C ALA A 67 8.29 4.67 1.09
N PRO A 68 9.13 4.04 0.26
CA PRO A 68 10.46 3.62 0.68
C PRO A 68 11.29 4.83 1.14
N GLU A 69 12.10 4.63 2.17
CA GLU A 69 12.86 5.69 2.83
C GLU A 69 14.09 6.10 2.02
N LEU A 70 14.37 7.41 1.97
CA LEU A 70 15.64 7.93 1.45
C LEU A 70 16.75 7.74 2.47
N ALA A 71 18.01 7.76 2.01
CA ALA A 71 19.16 7.67 2.90
C ALA A 71 19.08 8.70 4.04
N HIS A 72 19.11 8.20 5.28
CA HIS A 72 19.07 9.03 6.49
C HIS A 72 19.78 8.31 7.64
N GLY A 73 20.52 9.05 8.46
CA GLY A 73 21.12 8.54 9.70
C GLY A 73 22.02 7.30 9.49
N GLY A 74 22.79 7.26 8.41
CA GLY A 74 23.68 6.14 8.07
C GLY A 74 23.01 4.94 7.39
N ARG A 75 21.70 5.00 7.12
CA ARG A 75 21.00 4.00 6.30
C ARG A 75 21.09 4.36 4.82
N SER A 76 21.24 3.34 3.97
CA SER A 76 21.18 3.49 2.52
C SER A 76 19.75 3.77 2.07
N THR A 77 19.62 4.48 0.94
CA THR A 77 18.36 4.65 0.21
C THR A 77 17.71 3.30 -0.07
N GLU A 78 16.42 3.18 0.24
CA GLU A 78 15.64 1.99 -0.07
C GLU A 78 15.29 1.93 -1.57
N PRO A 79 15.12 0.72 -2.14
CA PRO A 79 14.67 0.57 -3.51
C PRO A 79 13.39 1.38 -3.79
N PHE A 80 13.36 2.09 -4.92
CA PHE A 80 12.26 2.97 -5.36
C PHE A 80 12.01 4.24 -4.53
N ALA A 81 12.77 4.54 -3.49
CA ALA A 81 12.61 5.78 -2.71
C ALA A 81 12.77 7.05 -3.59
N GLU A 82 13.81 7.10 -4.42
CA GLU A 82 14.03 8.23 -5.34
C GLU A 82 12.94 8.31 -6.41
N ALA A 83 12.53 7.17 -6.96
CA ALA A 83 11.46 7.11 -7.95
C ALA A 83 10.12 7.61 -7.38
N ALA A 84 9.79 7.24 -6.13
CA ALA A 84 8.62 7.73 -5.42
C ALA A 84 8.65 9.25 -5.23
N ARG A 85 9.78 9.79 -4.77
CA ARG A 85 9.97 11.24 -4.62
C ARG A 85 9.86 11.98 -5.95
N GLN A 86 10.54 11.50 -6.99
CA GLN A 86 10.49 12.09 -8.32
C GLN A 86 9.08 12.06 -8.90
N ARG A 87 8.35 10.97 -8.69
CA ARG A 87 6.96 10.88 -9.14
C ARG A 87 6.07 11.88 -8.41
N LEU A 88 6.22 12.02 -7.09
CA LEU A 88 5.47 13.01 -6.32
C LEU A 88 5.81 14.43 -6.77
N GLN A 89 7.08 14.72 -7.09
CA GLN A 89 7.48 16.00 -7.71
C GLN A 89 6.81 16.24 -9.06
N ALA A 90 6.77 15.22 -9.93
CA ALA A 90 6.12 15.32 -11.22
C ALA A 90 4.60 15.53 -11.10
N LEU A 91 3.94 14.89 -10.14
CA LEU A 91 2.52 15.10 -9.84
C LEU A 91 2.25 16.53 -9.35
N VAL A 92 3.12 17.06 -8.49
CA VAL A 92 3.03 18.46 -8.03
C VAL A 92 3.25 19.44 -9.20
N ALA A 93 4.25 19.20 -10.04
CA ALA A 93 4.57 20.04 -11.18
C ALA A 93 3.46 20.04 -12.25
N ALA A 94 2.83 18.89 -12.50
CA ALA A 94 1.69 18.77 -13.41
C ALA A 94 0.43 19.54 -12.95
N ASN A 95 0.43 20.03 -11.71
CA ASN A 95 -0.62 20.85 -11.14
C ASN A 95 -0.13 22.26 -10.76
N ASP A 96 0.91 22.77 -11.43
CA ASP A 96 1.58 24.06 -11.17
C ASP A 96 1.88 24.35 -9.69
N GLY A 97 2.23 23.30 -8.94
CA GLY A 97 2.55 23.41 -7.52
C GLY A 97 1.33 23.52 -6.61
N GLU A 98 0.11 23.34 -7.11
CA GLU A 98 -1.13 23.43 -6.33
C GLU A 98 -1.83 22.07 -6.24
N LEU A 99 -2.26 21.69 -5.05
CA LEU A 99 -3.00 20.45 -4.81
C LEU A 99 -4.21 20.72 -3.94
N GLY A 100 -5.30 19.97 -4.15
CA GLY A 100 -6.40 19.92 -3.19
C GLY A 100 -5.97 19.17 -1.94
N LEU A 101 -6.29 19.70 -0.76
CA LEU A 101 -5.94 19.12 0.53
C LEU A 101 -7.20 18.82 1.34
N ARG A 102 -7.31 17.60 1.85
CA ARG A 102 -8.31 17.17 2.83
C ARG A 102 -7.61 16.64 4.08
N LEU A 103 -7.86 17.27 5.22
CA LEU A 103 -7.35 16.76 6.50
C LEU A 103 -7.96 15.40 6.85
N GLY A 104 -7.16 14.53 7.45
CA GLY A 104 -7.66 13.32 8.10
C GLY A 104 -8.48 13.65 9.34
N ARG A 105 -9.28 12.67 9.83
CA ARG A 105 -9.98 12.77 11.13
C ARG A 105 -9.03 13.15 12.27
N GLN A 106 -7.85 12.55 12.27
CA GLN A 106 -6.72 13.02 13.07
C GLN A 106 -5.83 13.88 12.16
N GLY A 107 -5.80 15.19 12.42
CA GLY A 107 -5.12 16.15 11.55
C GLY A 107 -3.61 16.28 11.75
N LYS A 108 -3.05 15.72 12.83
CA LYS A 108 -1.61 15.76 13.12
C LYS A 108 -1.09 14.43 13.68
N ASP A 109 0.15 14.09 13.31
CA ASP A 109 0.88 12.99 13.95
C ASP A 109 1.67 13.45 15.19
N HIS A 110 2.36 12.52 15.86
CA HIS A 110 3.15 12.82 17.05
C HIS A 110 4.43 13.63 16.78
N TYR A 111 4.83 13.78 15.51
CA TYR A 111 5.91 14.68 15.09
C TYR A 111 5.40 16.08 14.71
N GLY A 112 4.08 16.32 14.80
CA GLY A 112 3.45 17.58 14.47
C GLY A 112 3.19 17.79 12.97
N ARG A 113 3.47 16.79 12.11
CA ARG A 113 3.16 16.84 10.68
C ARG A 113 1.65 16.81 10.48
N THR A 114 1.17 17.58 9.52
CA THR A 114 -0.22 17.56 9.09
C THR A 114 -0.52 16.26 8.35
N LEU A 115 -1.55 15.53 8.79
CA LEU A 115 -2.03 14.31 8.12
C LEU A 115 -3.15 14.70 7.17
N ALA A 116 -2.94 14.48 5.87
CA ALA A 116 -3.92 14.84 4.86
C ALA A 116 -3.89 13.91 3.64
N HIS A 117 -5.02 13.87 2.95
CA HIS A 117 -5.15 13.36 1.59
C HIS A 117 -4.95 14.48 0.58
N LEU A 118 -4.20 14.21 -0.49
CA LEU A 118 -3.99 15.16 -1.57
C LEU A 118 -4.68 14.74 -2.86
N TYR A 119 -5.09 15.74 -3.64
CA TYR A 119 -5.79 15.56 -4.90
C TYR A 119 -5.19 16.48 -5.97
N ASP A 120 -5.09 15.98 -7.20
CA ASP A 120 -4.77 16.82 -8.34
C ASP A 120 -5.98 17.66 -8.79
N ARG A 121 -5.79 18.52 -9.79
CA ARG A 121 -6.83 19.39 -10.34
C ARG A 121 -7.97 18.64 -11.01
N GLN A 122 -7.76 17.38 -11.37
CA GLN A 122 -8.81 16.51 -11.90
C GLN A 122 -9.56 15.76 -10.78
N GLY A 123 -9.23 16.02 -9.51
CA GLY A 123 -9.84 15.37 -8.36
C GLY A 123 -9.33 13.95 -8.11
N ARG A 124 -8.23 13.53 -8.72
CA ARG A 124 -7.64 12.20 -8.50
C ARG A 124 -6.74 12.23 -7.29
N ASN A 125 -6.88 11.24 -6.42
CA ASN A 125 -6.08 11.12 -5.21
C ASN A 125 -4.60 10.82 -5.54
N ILE A 126 -3.68 11.57 -4.92
CA ILE A 126 -2.23 11.45 -5.16
C ILE A 126 -1.69 10.14 -4.59
N GLU A 127 -2.11 9.73 -3.40
CA GLU A 127 -1.67 8.48 -2.77
C GLU A 127 -2.07 7.26 -3.59
N ALA A 128 -3.30 7.22 -4.10
CA ALA A 128 -3.76 6.16 -4.98
C ALA A 128 -2.96 6.08 -6.29
N GLN A 129 -2.54 7.23 -6.85
CA GLN A 129 -1.67 7.25 -8.04
C GLN A 129 -0.30 6.64 -7.72
N LEU A 130 0.33 7.01 -6.60
CA LEU A 130 1.60 6.43 -6.15
C LEU A 130 1.49 4.92 -5.91
N LEU A 131 0.41 4.47 -5.27
CA LEU A 131 0.14 3.05 -5.00
C LEU A 131 -0.09 2.26 -6.29
N ALA A 132 -0.85 2.80 -7.26
CA ALA A 132 -1.13 2.17 -8.55
C ALA A 132 0.12 2.00 -9.44
N GLU A 133 1.13 2.83 -9.21
CA GLU A 133 2.44 2.77 -9.86
C GLU A 133 3.45 1.89 -9.10
N GLY A 134 3.08 1.38 -7.92
CA GLY A 134 3.94 0.57 -7.07
C GLY A 134 5.07 1.36 -6.42
N LEU A 135 4.85 2.64 -6.12
CA LEU A 135 5.84 3.56 -5.54
C LEU A 135 5.64 3.80 -4.04
N GLY A 136 4.77 3.02 -3.41
CA GLY A 136 4.57 2.99 -1.97
C GLY A 136 3.81 1.75 -1.54
N TYR A 137 3.77 1.54 -0.24
CA TYR A 137 2.99 0.51 0.42
C TYR A 137 1.71 1.12 1.01
N LEU A 138 0.59 0.43 0.84
CA LEU A 138 -0.63 0.75 1.57
C LEU A 138 -0.39 0.60 3.07
N VAL A 139 -0.75 1.63 3.83
CA VAL A 139 -0.80 1.62 5.29
C VAL A 139 -2.11 2.23 5.77
N ALA A 140 -2.84 1.55 6.64
CA ALA A 140 -4.12 2.02 7.16
C ALA A 140 -4.03 2.23 8.68
N VAL A 141 -3.90 3.50 9.10
CA VAL A 141 -3.71 3.89 10.50
C VAL A 141 -4.97 4.59 11.02
N ALA A 142 -5.70 3.93 11.92
CA ALA A 142 -6.89 4.50 12.54
C ALA A 142 -6.57 5.79 13.33
N PRO A 143 -7.42 6.82 13.28
CA PRO A 143 -8.77 6.84 12.68
C PRO A 143 -8.82 7.23 11.19
N ASN A 144 -7.68 7.49 10.54
CA ASN A 144 -7.60 8.01 9.17
C ASN A 144 -7.66 6.87 8.14
N THR A 145 -8.82 6.20 8.02
CA THR A 145 -9.00 5.01 7.16
C THR A 145 -10.09 5.18 6.10
N GLU A 146 -10.52 6.41 5.84
CA GLU A 146 -11.63 6.73 4.92
C GLU A 146 -11.38 6.25 3.48
N LEU A 147 -10.13 6.31 3.01
CA LEU A 147 -9.76 5.96 1.63
C LEU A 147 -9.10 4.59 1.51
N THR A 148 -9.01 3.82 2.61
CA THR A 148 -8.28 2.55 2.64
C THR A 148 -8.73 1.59 1.53
N ALA A 149 -10.04 1.48 1.28
CA ALA A 149 -10.57 0.55 0.28
C ALA A 149 -10.10 0.85 -1.16
N CYS A 150 -10.15 2.12 -1.57
CA CYS A 150 -9.74 2.53 -2.91
C CYS A 150 -8.20 2.53 -3.05
N GLN A 151 -7.48 2.92 -2.01
CA GLN A 151 -6.01 2.84 -1.97
C GLN A 151 -5.53 1.38 -2.03
N GLN A 152 -6.22 0.47 -1.33
CA GLN A 152 -5.92 -0.97 -1.39
C GLN A 152 -6.18 -1.54 -2.79
N ALA A 153 -7.25 -1.12 -3.46
CA ALA A 153 -7.50 -1.51 -4.85
C ALA A 153 -6.38 -1.01 -5.79
N ALA A 154 -5.90 0.23 -5.61
CA ALA A 154 -4.77 0.76 -6.37
C ALA A 154 -3.49 -0.07 -6.17
N GLU A 155 -3.13 -0.41 -4.93
CA GLU A 155 -1.97 -1.26 -4.66
C GLU A 155 -2.13 -2.67 -5.23
N ARG A 156 -3.33 -3.27 -5.14
CA ARG A 156 -3.60 -4.60 -5.73
C ARG A 156 -3.36 -4.62 -7.23
N GLU A 157 -3.75 -3.57 -7.94
CA GLU A 157 -3.47 -3.46 -9.38
C GLU A 157 -1.96 -3.39 -9.65
N ALA A 158 -1.20 -2.64 -8.84
CA ALA A 158 0.25 -2.59 -8.95
C ALA A 158 0.91 -3.94 -8.64
N ARG A 159 0.41 -4.68 -7.63
CA ARG A 159 0.82 -6.05 -7.29
C ARG A 159 0.59 -6.99 -8.46
N LYS A 160 -0.64 -7.04 -8.98
CA LYS A 160 -1.03 -7.91 -10.11
C LYS A 160 -0.21 -7.61 -11.38
N ALA A 161 0.07 -6.34 -11.64
CA ALA A 161 0.83 -5.90 -12.81
C ALA A 161 2.36 -5.93 -12.58
N GLY A 162 2.85 -6.33 -11.41
CA GLY A 162 4.29 -6.35 -11.08
C GLY A 162 4.95 -4.99 -11.26
N ARG A 163 4.30 -3.89 -10.83
CA ARG A 163 4.83 -2.52 -10.98
C ARG A 163 5.68 -2.09 -9.80
N GLY A 164 6.69 -1.27 -10.06
CA GLY A 164 7.54 -0.67 -9.03
C GLY A 164 8.08 -1.70 -8.03
N LEU A 165 7.80 -1.48 -6.75
CA LEU A 165 8.13 -2.35 -5.62
C LEU A 165 7.68 -3.80 -5.81
N TRP A 166 6.60 -4.03 -6.55
CA TRP A 166 6.01 -5.36 -6.75
C TRP A 166 6.67 -6.19 -7.85
N LYS A 167 7.67 -5.64 -8.57
CA LYS A 167 8.56 -6.45 -9.44
C LYS A 167 9.32 -7.51 -8.65
N ARG A 168 9.65 -7.19 -7.40
CA ARG A 168 10.29 -8.09 -6.43
C ARG A 168 9.61 -7.86 -5.07
N PRO A 169 8.47 -8.51 -4.82
CA PRO A 169 7.68 -8.26 -3.62
C PRO A 169 8.52 -8.34 -2.35
N PRO A 170 8.53 -7.31 -1.48
CA PRO A 170 9.40 -7.25 -0.30
C PRO A 170 8.80 -8.02 0.89
N VAL A 171 8.14 -9.15 0.62
CA VAL A 171 7.50 -9.99 1.63
C VAL A 171 8.57 -10.82 2.32
N ARG A 172 8.65 -10.71 3.64
CA ARG A 172 9.61 -11.46 4.47
C ARG A 172 8.91 -12.58 5.22
N ASP A 173 9.64 -13.64 5.55
CA ASP A 173 9.11 -14.66 6.46
C ASP A 173 9.09 -14.11 7.90
N ALA A 174 7.99 -14.32 8.64
CA ALA A 174 7.82 -13.85 10.01
C ALA A 174 8.94 -14.36 10.96
N GLN A 175 9.49 -15.55 10.72
CA GLN A 175 10.58 -16.15 11.50
C GLN A 175 11.95 -15.51 11.19
N SER A 176 12.07 -14.87 10.02
CA SER A 176 13.30 -14.20 9.57
C SER A 176 13.49 -12.79 10.14
N LEU A 177 12.54 -12.28 10.94
CA LEU A 177 12.64 -10.95 11.52
C LEU A 177 13.83 -10.83 12.48
N ARG A 178 14.65 -9.80 12.26
CA ARG A 178 15.85 -9.47 13.05
C ARG A 178 15.88 -8.02 13.52
N GLN A 179 15.03 -7.15 12.98
CA GLN A 179 15.02 -5.71 13.26
C GLN A 179 13.60 -5.14 13.26
N SER A 180 13.43 -4.05 14.00
CA SER A 180 12.22 -3.21 13.98
C SER A 180 12.09 -2.42 12.66
N GLY A 181 10.90 -1.86 12.42
CA GLY A 181 10.62 -1.03 11.25
C GLY A 181 9.43 -1.51 10.43
N PHE A 182 9.13 -0.82 9.34
CA PHE A 182 8.06 -1.21 8.44
C PHE A 182 8.42 -2.52 7.71
N VAL A 183 7.48 -3.46 7.68
CA VAL A 183 7.63 -4.74 6.98
C VAL A 183 6.30 -5.18 6.38
N ILE A 184 6.40 -6.02 5.34
CA ILE A 184 5.33 -6.93 4.91
C ILE A 184 5.85 -8.33 5.22
N VAL A 185 5.11 -9.06 6.05
CA VAL A 185 5.51 -10.38 6.54
C VAL A 185 4.47 -11.42 6.19
N ARG A 186 4.95 -12.59 5.81
CA ARG A 186 4.14 -13.80 5.63
C ARG A 186 4.42 -14.76 6.77
N GLY A 187 3.38 -15.37 7.31
CA GLY A 187 3.52 -16.40 8.33
C GLY A 187 2.20 -17.12 8.60
N ARG A 188 2.29 -18.28 9.24
CA ARG A 188 1.13 -19.01 9.76
C ARG A 188 0.80 -18.51 11.16
N VAL A 189 -0.50 -18.41 11.45
CA VAL A 189 -1.01 -18.09 12.78
C VAL A 189 -1.02 -19.37 13.60
N ALA A 190 -0.17 -19.44 14.63
CA ALA A 190 -0.10 -20.57 15.55
C ALA A 190 -1.30 -20.56 16.50
N GLN A 191 -1.62 -19.40 17.06
CA GLN A 191 -2.67 -19.27 18.05
C GLN A 191 -3.28 -17.86 18.04
N VAL A 192 -4.56 -17.78 18.37
CA VAL A 192 -5.24 -16.52 18.66
C VAL A 192 -5.59 -16.47 20.15
N GLN A 193 -5.17 -15.41 20.83
CA GLN A 193 -5.42 -15.18 22.25
C GLN A 193 -6.10 -13.83 22.46
N ARG A 194 -7.02 -13.75 23.42
CA ARG A 194 -7.70 -12.50 23.79
C ARG A 194 -7.48 -12.19 25.26
N ASN A 195 -7.09 -10.95 25.56
CA ASN A 195 -6.96 -10.46 26.93
C ASN A 195 -7.33 -8.96 27.00
N ARG A 196 -7.09 -8.32 28.15
CA ARG A 196 -7.36 -6.88 28.35
C ARG A 196 -6.59 -5.99 27.36
N GLY A 197 -5.44 -6.44 26.87
CA GLY A 197 -4.59 -5.72 25.92
C GLY A 197 -5.05 -5.82 24.46
N GLY A 198 -6.07 -6.63 24.15
CA GLY A 198 -6.61 -6.81 22.80
C GLY A 198 -6.63 -8.26 22.35
N LEU A 199 -6.64 -8.44 21.03
CA LEU A 199 -6.44 -9.72 20.37
C LEU A 199 -4.98 -9.85 19.95
N TRP A 200 -4.39 -11.01 20.23
CA TRP A 200 -3.01 -11.35 19.96
C TRP A 200 -3.01 -12.56 19.03
N LEU A 201 -2.42 -12.41 17.85
CA LEU A 201 -2.24 -13.49 16.89
C LEU A 201 -0.76 -13.89 16.95
N GLU A 202 -0.48 -14.96 17.69
CA GLU A 202 0.85 -15.54 17.76
C GLU A 202 1.14 -16.17 16.40
N MET A 203 2.17 -15.66 15.72
CA MET A 203 2.64 -16.21 14.46
C MET A 203 3.66 -17.30 14.73
N ASP A 204 3.88 -18.20 13.77
CA ASP A 204 5.01 -19.11 13.84
C ASP A 204 6.32 -18.31 13.97
N GLY A 205 7.11 -18.61 15.02
CA GLY A 205 8.37 -17.93 15.30
C GLY A 205 8.28 -16.92 16.46
N SER A 206 8.88 -15.74 16.27
CA SER A 206 9.07 -14.74 17.34
C SER A 206 8.26 -13.45 17.13
N LEU A 207 7.23 -13.51 16.28
CA LEU A 207 6.35 -12.40 15.94
C LEU A 207 4.94 -12.62 16.49
N VAL A 208 4.39 -11.59 17.12
CA VAL A 208 2.96 -11.54 17.48
C VAL A 208 2.30 -10.33 16.81
N LEU A 209 1.11 -10.52 16.26
CA LEU A 209 0.29 -9.43 15.76
C LEU A 209 -0.68 -9.00 16.85
N ARG A 210 -0.87 -7.69 17.04
CA ARG A 210 -1.75 -7.18 18.10
C ARG A 210 -2.81 -6.25 17.54
N ILE A 211 -4.08 -6.56 17.80
CA ILE A 211 -5.22 -5.68 17.54
C ILE A 211 -5.73 -5.12 18.86
N GLU A 212 -5.67 -3.79 19.04
CA GLU A 212 -6.16 -3.15 20.26
C GLU A 212 -7.69 -3.31 20.45
N PRO A 213 -8.20 -3.38 21.69
CA PRO A 213 -9.63 -3.59 21.96
C PRO A 213 -10.55 -2.62 21.21
N LYS A 214 -10.18 -1.34 21.15
CA LYS A 214 -10.97 -0.28 20.47
C LYS A 214 -11.06 -0.45 18.96
N LEU A 215 -10.13 -1.21 18.36
CA LEU A 215 -10.04 -1.43 16.92
C LEU A 215 -10.74 -2.73 16.50
N LEU A 216 -10.98 -3.68 17.42
CA LEU A 216 -11.65 -4.95 17.11
C LEU A 216 -13.01 -4.79 16.43
N LYS A 217 -13.71 -3.69 16.66
CA LYS A 217 -15.00 -3.38 16.00
C LYS A 217 -14.89 -3.25 14.47
N ALA A 218 -13.70 -2.96 13.95
CA ALA A 218 -13.46 -2.86 12.51
C ALA A 218 -13.24 -4.23 11.85
N PHE A 219 -13.01 -5.29 12.63
CA PHE A 219 -12.67 -6.61 12.12
C PHE A 219 -13.89 -7.54 12.18
N ASP A 220 -14.04 -8.39 11.17
CA ASP A 220 -15.00 -9.47 11.23
C ASP A 220 -14.55 -10.53 12.23
N LYS A 221 -15.38 -10.74 13.26
CA LYS A 221 -15.06 -11.63 14.37
C LYS A 221 -14.89 -13.08 13.91
N ARG A 222 -15.74 -13.54 12.97
CA ARG A 222 -15.70 -14.93 12.47
C ARG A 222 -14.41 -15.20 11.72
N THR A 223 -13.99 -14.24 10.90
CA THR A 223 -12.72 -14.29 10.17
C THR A 223 -11.55 -14.41 11.15
N LEU A 224 -11.52 -13.59 12.20
CA LEU A 224 -10.46 -13.65 13.21
C LEU A 224 -10.41 -14.98 13.98
N GLU A 225 -11.58 -15.55 14.31
CA GLU A 225 -11.68 -16.84 15.00
C GLU A 225 -11.22 -18.03 14.13
N ALA A 226 -11.31 -17.89 12.81
CA ALA A 226 -10.89 -18.90 11.84
C ALA A 226 -9.40 -18.81 11.44
N LEU A 227 -8.63 -17.88 12.01
CA LEU A 227 -7.21 -17.69 11.67
C LEU A 227 -6.25 -18.79 12.15
N PRO A 228 -6.45 -19.50 13.28
CA PRO A 228 -5.50 -20.54 13.71
C PRO A 228 -5.20 -21.56 12.59
N GLY A 229 -3.92 -21.80 12.35
CA GLY A 229 -3.42 -22.69 11.28
C GLY A 229 -3.42 -22.08 9.87
N ARG A 230 -4.03 -20.92 9.64
CA ARG A 230 -4.02 -20.23 8.35
C ARG A 230 -2.72 -19.46 8.14
N THR A 231 -2.31 -19.31 6.88
CA THR A 231 -1.21 -18.43 6.48
C THR A 231 -1.77 -17.08 6.04
N LEU A 232 -1.16 -15.99 6.49
CA LEU A 232 -1.54 -14.63 6.10
C LEU A 232 -0.30 -13.80 5.76
N GLU A 233 -0.52 -12.73 5.00
CA GLU A 233 0.35 -11.56 4.98
C GLU A 233 -0.14 -10.54 6.00
N ALA A 234 0.78 -9.97 6.77
CA ALA A 234 0.54 -8.82 7.64
C ALA A 234 1.55 -7.72 7.30
N ARG A 235 1.15 -6.47 7.48
CA ARG A 235 2.03 -5.32 7.23
C ARG A 235 1.92 -4.28 8.32
N GLY A 236 3.00 -3.53 8.54
CA GLY A 236 3.05 -2.48 9.54
C GLY A 236 4.43 -2.32 10.16
N TRP A 237 4.50 -1.57 11.27
CA TRP A 237 5.75 -1.29 11.97
C TRP A 237 5.98 -2.31 13.08
N VAL A 238 6.99 -3.16 12.91
CA VAL A 238 7.46 -4.08 13.95
C VAL A 238 8.18 -3.31 15.04
N ILE A 239 7.86 -3.66 16.28
CA ILE A 239 8.44 -3.12 17.50
C ILE A 239 9.21 -4.24 18.21
N ASP A 240 10.45 -3.96 18.61
CA ASP A 240 11.21 -4.81 19.53
C ASP A 240 10.69 -4.62 20.96
N ARG A 241 10.04 -5.64 21.52
CA ARG A 241 9.58 -5.60 22.91
C ARG A 241 10.73 -5.68 23.90
N ALA A 242 11.86 -6.28 23.52
CA ALA A 242 13.04 -6.38 24.38
C ALA A 242 13.70 -5.03 24.64
N ALA A 243 13.54 -4.07 23.70
CA ALA A 243 14.04 -2.71 23.87
C ALA A 243 13.32 -1.92 24.98
N ARG A 244 12.15 -2.39 25.45
CA ARG A 244 11.37 -1.78 26.54
C ARG A 244 11.44 -2.57 27.85
N GLY A 245 12.36 -3.53 27.95
CA GLY A 245 12.54 -4.41 29.10
C GLY A 245 12.53 -5.90 28.72
N ALA A 246 12.77 -6.78 29.69
CA ALA A 246 12.82 -8.21 29.44
C ALA A 246 11.48 -8.76 28.91
N VAL A 247 11.53 -9.51 27.82
CA VAL A 247 10.41 -10.28 27.30
C VAL A 247 10.30 -11.55 28.14
N LYS A 248 9.11 -11.83 28.71
CA LYS A 248 8.91 -13.02 29.56
C LYS A 248 9.15 -14.30 28.74
N PRO A 249 9.64 -15.39 29.36
CA PRO A 249 9.75 -16.69 28.70
C PRO A 249 8.42 -17.08 28.03
N GLY A 250 8.48 -17.54 26.78
CA GLY A 250 7.30 -17.92 25.99
C GLY A 250 6.56 -16.76 25.31
N GLN A 251 7.01 -15.51 25.43
CA GLN A 251 6.43 -14.39 24.70
C GLN A 251 7.24 -14.03 23.44
N ALA A 252 6.54 -13.73 22.34
CA ALA A 252 7.17 -13.22 21.12
C ALA A 252 7.94 -11.91 21.38
N ARG A 253 9.18 -11.85 20.88
CA ARG A 253 10.03 -10.64 20.97
C ARG A 253 9.50 -9.51 20.10
N TRP A 254 9.10 -9.84 18.87
CA TRP A 254 8.63 -8.87 17.89
C TRP A 254 7.13 -8.72 18.00
N MET A 255 6.64 -7.48 17.99
CA MET A 255 5.21 -7.20 17.94
C MET A 255 4.90 -6.26 16.79
N LEU A 256 3.87 -6.60 16.01
CA LEU A 256 3.35 -5.76 14.94
C LEU A 256 1.92 -5.34 15.31
N PRO A 257 1.67 -4.06 15.63
CA PRO A 257 0.32 -3.54 15.82
C PRO A 257 -0.46 -3.53 14.50
N ILE A 258 -1.67 -4.07 14.53
CA ILE A 258 -2.60 -4.08 13.41
C ILE A 258 -3.70 -3.07 13.69
N THR A 259 -3.75 -2.02 12.88
CA THR A 259 -4.62 -0.86 13.11
C THR A 259 -5.91 -0.87 12.28
N ASP A 260 -5.97 -1.69 11.24
CA ASP A 260 -7.09 -1.77 10.29
C ASP A 260 -7.07 -3.15 9.59
N PRO A 261 -8.24 -3.71 9.21
CA PRO A 261 -8.31 -4.98 8.48
C PRO A 261 -7.49 -5.04 7.18
N ALA A 262 -7.34 -3.92 6.47
CA ALA A 262 -6.56 -3.88 5.23
C ALA A 262 -5.05 -4.15 5.44
N MET A 263 -4.60 -4.18 6.68
CA MET A 263 -3.22 -4.53 7.06
C MET A 263 -3.02 -6.05 7.20
N LEU A 264 -4.08 -6.85 7.03
CA LEU A 264 -4.05 -8.31 7.02
C LEU A 264 -4.62 -8.83 5.70
N GLU A 265 -3.95 -9.80 5.08
CA GLU A 265 -4.39 -10.47 3.87
C GLU A 265 -4.30 -11.98 4.08
N LEU A 266 -5.44 -12.66 4.12
CA LEU A 266 -5.49 -14.12 4.23
C LEU A 266 -5.02 -14.73 2.90
N LEU A 267 -4.03 -15.61 2.96
CA LEU A 267 -3.57 -16.34 1.78
C LEU A 267 -4.41 -17.61 1.57
N PRO A 268 -4.55 -18.07 0.30
CA PRO A 268 -5.24 -19.31 -0.04
C PRO A 268 -4.78 -20.51 0.79
#